data_AF-A0A2N3ANK5-F1
#
_entry.id   AF-A0A2N3ANK5-F1
#
_cell.length_a   1.000
_cell.length_b   1.000
_cell.length_c   1.000
_cell.angle_alpha   90.00
_cell.angle_beta   90.00
_cell.angle_gamma   90.00
#
_symmetry.space_group_name_H-M   'P 1'
#
loop_
_entity.id
_entity.type
_entity.pdbx_description
1 polymer ?
#
loop_
_entity_poly.entity_id
_entity_poly.type
_entity_poly.pdbx_seq_one_letter_code
_entity_poly.pdbx_strand_id
1 'polypeptide(L)'
;MFGGDGDSWITSGIKDYFPLATYILDLYHLYKRFKEALGRRKEEQKAIKDLLLSNQIDKGLSVIDQLIRNPYDLKEKDNLVKLYTYISRNRLGITNQFKLKDKEIERAGAIESNVRKAISARFKKRGMSWSKRGALALLKIKETILNGEWDDWWETERERNIKITEFKPPLPASYFNQETESSPIVEVTIPALSGPDQDKPWVGVLRKLSEVGYY
;
A
#
# COMPACT_ATOMS: atom_id res chain seq x y z
N MET A 1 -7.39 -4.34 -0.02
CA MET A 1 -6.23 -4.90 0.71
C MET A 1 -4.98 -4.18 0.24
N PHE A 2 -3.99 -4.01 1.10
CA PHE A 2 -2.75 -3.30 0.78
C PHE A 2 -1.56 -4.13 1.25
N GLY A 3 -0.72 -4.59 0.31
CA GLY A 3 0.51 -5.30 0.60
C GLY A 3 1.68 -4.32 0.79
N GLY A 4 2.61 -4.62 1.69
CA GLY A 4 3.79 -3.78 1.87
C GLY A 4 4.95 -4.48 2.56
N ASP A 5 6.14 -3.90 2.41
CA ASP A 5 7.40 -4.44 2.94
C ASP A 5 7.57 -4.29 4.46
N GLY A 6 6.66 -3.57 5.12
CA GLY A 6 6.64 -3.37 6.57
C GLY A 6 7.46 -2.18 7.07
N ASP A 7 7.87 -1.28 6.17
CA ASP A 7 8.40 0.02 6.56
C ASP A 7 7.31 0.89 7.22
N SER A 8 7.72 1.74 8.17
CA SER A 8 6.80 2.53 8.98
C SER A 8 5.98 3.55 8.17
N TRP A 9 6.55 4.07 7.09
CA TRP A 9 5.85 5.03 6.23
C TRP A 9 4.72 4.38 5.42
N ILE A 10 4.79 3.07 5.17
CA ILE A 10 3.71 2.34 4.49
C ILE A 10 2.52 2.21 5.44
N THR A 11 2.76 1.79 6.68
CA THR A 11 1.66 1.60 7.64
C THR A 11 1.02 2.93 8.03
N SER A 12 1.79 4.01 8.17
CA SER A 12 1.23 5.36 8.32
C SER A 12 0.47 5.79 7.07
N GLY A 13 1.05 5.61 5.88
CA GLY A 13 0.39 5.98 4.62
C GLY A 13 -0.92 5.24 4.38
N ILE A 14 -1.02 3.95 4.72
CA ILE A 14 -2.29 3.21 4.65
C ILE A 14 -3.31 3.85 5.59
N LYS A 15 -2.93 4.18 6.82
CA LYS A 15 -3.84 4.84 7.76
C LYS A 15 -4.31 6.20 7.23
N ASP A 16 -3.39 6.97 6.66
CA ASP A 16 -3.63 8.34 6.25
C ASP A 16 -4.44 8.43 4.95
N TYR A 17 -4.23 7.52 4.00
CA TYR A 17 -4.83 7.60 2.65
C TYR A 17 -5.83 6.48 2.35
N PHE A 18 -5.71 5.33 2.99
CA PHE A 18 -6.53 4.14 2.72
C PHE A 18 -7.04 3.52 4.02
N PRO A 19 -7.78 4.26 4.86
CA PRO A 19 -8.13 3.82 6.22
C PRO A 19 -8.98 2.54 6.25
N LEU A 20 -9.71 2.24 5.16
CA LEU A 20 -10.51 1.03 5.00
C LEU A 20 -9.72 -0.16 4.44
N ALA A 21 -8.47 0.04 4.04
CA ALA A 21 -7.66 -1.03 3.46
C ALA A 21 -7.08 -1.94 4.55
N THR A 22 -7.27 -3.24 4.38
CA THR A 22 -6.59 -4.24 5.21
C THR A 22 -5.12 -4.36 4.80
N TYR A 23 -4.22 -4.01 5.73
CA TYR A 23 -2.78 -4.18 5.55
C TYR A 23 -2.34 -5.64 5.65
N ILE A 24 -1.49 -6.08 4.75
CA ILE A 24 -0.89 -7.42 4.70
C ILE A 24 0.62 -7.28 4.55
N LEU A 25 1.38 -7.98 5.39
CA LEU A 25 2.85 -7.95 5.32
C LEU A 25 3.34 -8.84 4.17
N ASP A 26 4.27 -8.34 3.37
CA ASP A 26 4.93 -9.17 2.36
C ASP A 26 5.81 -10.26 3.00
N LEU A 27 5.47 -11.51 2.72
CA LEU A 27 6.18 -12.70 3.19
C LEU A 27 7.63 -12.77 2.70
N TYR A 28 7.95 -12.25 1.51
CA TYR A 28 9.33 -12.23 1.07
C TYR A 28 10.19 -11.39 2.00
N HIS A 29 9.75 -10.17 2.32
CA HIS A 29 10.50 -9.26 3.19
C HIS A 29 10.66 -9.86 4.58
N LEU A 30 9.60 -10.47 5.11
CA LEU A 30 9.66 -11.24 6.36
C LEU A 30 10.72 -12.36 6.28
N TYR A 31 10.70 -13.18 5.24
CA TYR A 31 11.67 -14.27 5.06
C TYR A 31 13.11 -13.80 4.83
N LYS A 32 13.29 -12.65 4.17
CA LYS A 32 14.59 -12.00 4.02
C LYS A 32 15.14 -11.59 5.38
N ARG A 33 14.34 -10.93 6.23
CA ARG A 33 14.74 -10.57 7.61
C ARG A 33 15.08 -11.79 8.45
N PHE A 34 14.31 -12.88 8.30
CA PHE A 34 14.64 -14.15 8.94
C PHE A 34 16.00 -14.71 8.51
N LYS A 35 16.34 -14.64 7.21
CA LYS A 35 17.65 -15.11 6.71
C LYS A 35 18.79 -14.24 7.21
N GLU A 36 18.60 -12.92 7.26
CA GLU A 36 19.59 -11.96 7.76
C GLU A 36 19.89 -12.16 9.26
N ALA A 37 18.86 -12.41 10.07
CA ALA A 37 19.00 -12.52 11.53
C ALA A 37 19.27 -13.94 12.04
N LEU A 38 18.68 -14.97 11.42
CA LEU A 38 18.73 -16.35 11.90
C LEU A 38 19.38 -17.31 10.89
N GLY A 39 20.24 -16.81 10.00
CA GLY A 39 20.89 -17.66 8.98
C GLY A 39 21.70 -18.82 9.55
N ARG A 40 22.24 -18.66 10.77
CA ARG A 40 23.00 -19.69 11.53
C ARG A 40 22.12 -20.58 12.42
N ARG A 41 20.84 -20.20 12.62
CA ARG A 41 19.88 -20.76 13.58
C ARG A 41 18.67 -21.33 12.83
N LYS A 42 18.91 -22.37 12.03
CA LYS A 42 17.90 -22.89 11.08
C LYS A 42 16.69 -23.49 11.80
N GLU A 43 16.90 -24.14 12.94
CA GLU A 43 15.82 -24.76 13.72
C GLU A 43 14.95 -23.70 14.38
N GLU A 44 15.57 -22.72 15.03
CA GLU A 44 14.87 -21.60 15.66
C GLU A 44 14.15 -20.75 14.61
N GLN A 45 14.77 -20.54 13.45
CA GLN A 45 14.14 -19.85 12.32
C GLN A 45 12.86 -20.58 11.89
N LYS A 46 12.88 -21.91 11.78
CA LYS A 46 11.69 -22.70 11.43
C LYS A 46 10.63 -22.58 12.52
N ALA A 47 11.00 -22.79 13.78
CA ALA A 47 10.09 -22.71 14.91
C ALA A 47 9.40 -21.34 15.02
N ILE A 48 10.17 -20.25 14.89
CA ILE A 48 9.61 -18.88 14.94
C ILE A 48 8.69 -18.63 13.75
N LYS A 49 9.06 -19.07 12.53
CA LYS A 49 8.17 -18.96 11.36
C LYS A 49 6.85 -19.67 11.57
N ASP A 50 6.87 -20.89 12.09
CA ASP A 50 5.67 -21.69 12.33
C ASP A 50 4.76 -21.01 13.39
N LEU A 51 5.35 -20.42 14.43
CA LEU A 51 4.61 -19.61 15.41
C LEU A 51 3.94 -18.39 14.75
N LEU A 52 4.67 -17.63 13.94
CA LEU A 52 4.10 -16.46 13.25
C LEU A 52 2.97 -16.84 12.28
N LEU A 53 3.19 -17.89 11.48
CA LEU A 53 2.22 -18.40 10.50
C LEU A 53 1.01 -19.07 11.17
N SER A 54 1.07 -19.37 12.46
CA SER A 54 -0.05 -19.85 13.28
C SER A 54 -0.67 -18.74 14.12
N ASN A 55 -0.37 -17.46 13.82
CA ASN A 55 -0.82 -16.28 14.55
C ASN A 55 -0.42 -16.26 16.05
N GLN A 56 0.65 -16.97 16.42
CA GLN A 56 1.22 -16.96 17.76
C GLN A 56 2.39 -15.98 17.85
N ILE A 57 2.14 -14.71 17.50
CA ILE A 57 3.20 -13.70 17.29
C ILE A 57 3.97 -13.41 18.58
N ASP A 58 3.27 -13.31 19.71
CA ASP A 58 3.91 -13.05 21.01
C ASP A 58 4.89 -14.15 21.41
N LYS A 59 4.51 -15.42 21.20
CA LYS A 59 5.42 -16.55 21.45
C LYS A 59 6.66 -16.48 20.55
N GLY A 60 6.47 -16.17 19.26
CA GLY A 60 7.59 -16.00 18.33
C GLY A 60 8.54 -14.87 18.77
N LEU A 61 7.99 -13.76 19.24
CA LEU A 61 8.77 -12.63 19.77
C LEU A 61 9.47 -12.98 21.09
N SER A 62 8.85 -13.76 21.98
CA SER A 62 9.50 -14.25 23.20
C SER A 62 10.71 -15.14 22.88
N VAL A 63 10.62 -16.01 21.88
CA VAL A 63 11.78 -16.81 21.43
C VAL A 63 12.88 -15.88 20.90
N ILE A 64 12.55 -14.87 20.09
CA ILE A 64 13.55 -13.91 19.61
C ILE A 64 14.19 -13.14 20.77
N ASP A 65 13.42 -12.70 21.78
CA ASP A 65 13.96 -12.03 22.97
C ASP A 65 14.97 -12.91 23.72
N GLN A 66 14.69 -14.20 23.86
CA GLN A 66 15.62 -15.16 24.45
C GLN A 66 16.92 -15.27 23.64
N LEU A 67 16.83 -15.29 22.31
CA LEU A 67 18.00 -15.30 21.43
C LEU A 67 18.82 -14.00 21.54
N ILE A 68 18.16 -12.84 21.71
CA ILE A 68 18.85 -11.55 21.90
C ILE A 68 19.71 -11.55 23.17
N ARG A 69 19.29 -12.29 24.21
CA ARG A 69 20.03 -12.44 25.48
C ARG A 69 21.23 -13.38 25.35
N ASN A 70 21.21 -14.31 24.39
CA ASN A 70 22.29 -15.27 24.15
C ASN A 70 22.75 -15.29 22.67
N PRO A 71 23.27 -14.17 22.15
CA PRO A 71 23.75 -14.08 20.77
C PRO A 71 25.15 -14.70 20.64
N TYR A 72 25.48 -15.20 19.45
CA TYR A 72 26.84 -15.67 19.13
C TYR A 72 27.84 -14.52 19.06
N ASP A 73 27.41 -13.35 18.56
CA ASP A 73 28.24 -12.17 18.39
C ASP A 73 27.38 -10.89 18.34
N LEU A 74 28.03 -9.73 18.41
CA LEU A 74 27.34 -8.42 18.40
C LEU A 74 26.53 -8.18 17.12
N LYS A 75 26.98 -8.73 15.98
CA LYS A 75 26.29 -8.56 14.69
C LYS A 75 25.00 -9.38 14.66
N GLU A 76 25.02 -10.61 15.18
CA GLU A 76 23.81 -11.41 15.34
C GLU A 76 22.84 -10.71 16.31
N LYS A 77 23.33 -10.20 17.45
CA LYS A 77 22.49 -9.45 18.39
C LYS A 77 21.76 -8.29 17.73
N ASP A 78 22.46 -7.45 16.96
CA ASP A 78 21.89 -6.33 16.22
C ASP A 78 20.82 -6.79 15.20
N ASN A 79 21.10 -7.86 14.45
CA ASN A 79 20.13 -8.41 13.50
C ASN A 79 18.89 -8.99 14.20
N LEU A 80 19.04 -9.64 15.34
CA LEU A 80 17.93 -10.17 16.15
C LEU A 80 17.04 -9.04 16.69
N VAL A 81 17.64 -7.96 17.20
CA VAL A 81 16.91 -6.76 17.65
C VAL A 81 16.12 -6.16 16.49
N LYS A 82 16.75 -6.01 15.32
CA LYS A 82 16.07 -5.54 14.10
C LYS A 82 14.91 -6.44 13.70
N LEU A 83 15.09 -7.77 13.75
CA LEU A 83 14.01 -8.72 13.47
C LEU A 83 12.86 -8.59 14.46
N TYR A 84 13.15 -8.52 15.77
CA TYR A 84 12.16 -8.32 16.82
C TYR A 84 11.35 -7.05 16.58
N THR A 85 12.02 -5.92 16.37
CA THR A 85 11.36 -4.64 16.10
C THR A 85 10.51 -4.71 14.84
N TYR A 86 11.02 -5.31 13.78
CA TYR A 86 10.31 -5.45 12.51
C TYR A 86 9.02 -6.27 12.65
N ILE A 87 9.09 -7.45 13.29
CA ILE A 87 7.91 -8.29 13.54
C ILE A 87 6.93 -7.56 14.47
N SER A 88 7.41 -6.93 15.54
CA SER A 88 6.55 -6.24 16.49
C SER A 88 5.80 -5.07 15.87
N ARG A 89 6.43 -4.32 14.95
CA ARG A 89 5.77 -3.23 14.22
C ARG A 89 4.75 -3.74 13.20
N ASN A 90 4.99 -4.91 12.63
CA ASN A 90 4.16 -5.48 11.56
C ASN A 90 3.20 -6.58 12.02
N ARG A 91 2.92 -6.66 13.33
CA ARG A 91 1.99 -7.65 13.94
C ARG A 91 0.67 -7.75 13.20
N LEU A 92 0.03 -6.61 12.94
CA LEU A 92 -1.27 -6.57 12.25
C LEU A 92 -1.18 -7.17 10.85
N GLY A 93 -0.14 -6.84 10.07
CA GLY A 93 0.07 -7.38 8.74
C GLY A 93 0.30 -8.91 8.74
N ILE A 94 1.02 -9.42 9.73
CA ILE A 94 1.26 -10.87 9.92
C ILE A 94 -0.04 -11.58 10.34
N THR A 95 -0.78 -11.04 11.31
CA THR A 95 -2.07 -11.60 11.73
C THR A 95 -3.07 -11.62 10.58
N ASN A 96 -3.12 -10.56 9.78
CA ASN A 96 -4.01 -10.51 8.63
C ASN A 96 -3.63 -11.56 7.58
N GLN A 97 -2.34 -11.83 7.35
CA GLN A 97 -1.90 -12.93 6.49
C GLN A 97 -2.48 -14.27 6.93
N PHE A 98 -2.52 -14.56 8.24
CA PHE A 98 -3.12 -15.79 8.77
C PHE A 98 -4.64 -15.82 8.57
N LYS A 99 -5.35 -14.74 8.95
CA LYS A 99 -6.81 -14.65 8.84
C LYS A 99 -7.34 -14.71 7.41
N LEU A 100 -6.51 -14.33 6.45
CA LEU A 100 -6.86 -14.17 5.05
C LEU A 100 -6.31 -15.28 4.15
N LYS A 101 -5.68 -16.30 4.73
CA LYS A 101 -5.00 -17.38 4.02
C LYS A 101 -5.92 -18.16 3.07
N ASP A 102 -7.19 -18.35 3.45
CA ASP A 102 -8.18 -19.11 2.68
C ASP A 102 -8.81 -18.35 1.50
N LYS A 103 -8.43 -17.09 1.27
CA LYS A 103 -9.03 -16.23 0.23
C LYS A 103 -8.13 -16.01 -1.01
N GLU A 104 -7.18 -16.92 -1.28
CA GLU A 104 -6.17 -16.80 -2.35
C GLU A 104 -5.26 -15.55 -2.27
N ILE A 105 -5.02 -15.04 -1.06
CA ILE A 105 -4.31 -13.76 -0.85
C ILE A 105 -2.77 -13.92 -0.88
N GLU A 106 -2.24 -15.05 -1.36
CA GLU A 106 -0.81 -15.38 -1.37
C GLU A 106 0.06 -14.52 -2.33
N ARG A 107 -0.52 -13.52 -3.00
CA ARG A 107 0.09 -12.89 -4.19
C ARG A 107 0.99 -11.66 -3.95
N ALA A 108 1.13 -11.17 -2.71
CA ALA A 108 1.95 -9.97 -2.46
C ALA A 108 3.44 -10.17 -2.85
N GLY A 109 4.01 -11.36 -2.60
CA GLY A 109 5.42 -11.65 -2.92
C GLY A 109 5.73 -11.83 -4.41
N ALA A 110 4.72 -12.00 -5.28
CA ALA A 110 4.94 -12.14 -6.73
C ALA A 110 5.43 -10.84 -7.37
N ILE A 111 5.05 -9.69 -6.80
CA ILE A 111 5.42 -8.35 -7.27
C ILE A 111 6.94 -8.19 -7.35
N GLU A 112 7.69 -8.69 -6.38
CA GLU A 112 9.13 -8.49 -6.38
C GLU A 112 9.85 -9.19 -7.53
N SER A 113 9.43 -10.40 -7.88
CA SER A 113 10.01 -11.13 -9.02
C SER A 113 9.76 -10.36 -10.31
N ASN A 114 8.55 -9.81 -10.45
CA ASN A 114 8.19 -8.96 -11.59
C ASN A 114 9.02 -7.68 -11.58
N VAL A 115 9.09 -6.93 -10.48
CA VAL A 115 9.91 -5.71 -10.35
C VAL A 115 11.40 -6.00 -10.61
N ARG A 116 11.91 -7.15 -10.17
CA ARG A 116 13.29 -7.55 -10.42
C ARG A 116 13.55 -7.75 -11.91
N LYS A 117 12.69 -8.54 -12.59
CA LYS A 117 12.83 -8.88 -14.02
C LYS A 117 12.52 -7.67 -14.91
N ALA A 118 11.39 -7.02 -14.67
CA ALA A 118 10.90 -5.86 -15.40
C ALA A 118 11.80 -4.64 -15.20
N ILE A 119 12.14 -4.29 -13.96
CA ILE A 119 12.78 -3.02 -13.66
C ILE A 119 14.25 -3.23 -13.28
N SER A 120 14.55 -3.90 -12.17
CA SER A 120 15.90 -3.90 -11.57
C SER A 120 17.00 -4.38 -12.53
N ALA A 121 16.71 -5.35 -13.40
CA ALA A 121 17.66 -5.85 -14.39
C ALA A 121 18.22 -4.78 -15.34
N ARG A 122 17.46 -3.70 -15.60
CA ARG A 122 17.86 -2.58 -16.47
C ARG A 122 18.42 -1.38 -15.72
N PHE A 123 18.24 -1.33 -14.40
CA PHE A 123 18.61 -0.16 -13.59
C PHE A 123 19.77 -0.41 -12.61
N LYS A 124 20.03 -1.67 -12.22
CA LYS A 124 20.94 -1.99 -11.10
C LYS A 124 22.21 -2.76 -11.48
N LYS A 125 22.51 -2.98 -12.76
CA LYS A 125 23.75 -3.67 -13.18
C LYS A 125 24.94 -2.71 -13.22
N ARG A 126 26.15 -3.28 -13.14
CA ARG A 126 27.42 -2.52 -13.18
C ARG A 126 27.50 -1.65 -14.45
N GLY A 127 27.90 -0.40 -14.28
CA GLY A 127 28.02 0.58 -15.37
C GLY A 127 26.72 1.32 -15.72
N MET A 128 25.61 1.03 -15.05
CA MET A 128 24.36 1.78 -15.22
C MET A 128 24.33 2.98 -14.28
N SER A 129 24.23 4.18 -14.85
CA SER A 129 23.99 5.42 -14.12
C SER A 129 22.93 6.22 -14.86
N TRP A 130 21.91 6.68 -14.12
CA TRP A 130 20.77 7.37 -14.70
C TRP A 130 20.51 8.65 -13.91
N SER A 131 20.29 9.77 -14.61
CA SER A 131 19.69 10.93 -13.97
C SER A 131 18.25 10.59 -13.52
N LYS A 132 17.71 11.29 -12.51
CA LYS A 132 16.32 11.06 -12.07
C LYS A 132 15.32 11.14 -13.23
N ARG A 133 15.50 12.14 -14.12
CA ARG A 133 14.66 12.32 -15.32
C ARG A 133 14.81 11.16 -16.30
N GLY A 134 16.05 10.75 -16.60
CA GLY A 134 16.31 9.63 -17.50
C GLY A 134 15.78 8.30 -16.97
N ALA A 135 15.91 8.07 -15.66
CA ALA A 135 15.38 6.88 -15.02
C ALA A 135 13.85 6.82 -15.10
N LEU A 136 13.17 7.95 -14.85
CA LEU A 136 11.72 8.05 -14.93
C LEU A 136 11.21 7.81 -16.36
N ALA A 137 11.84 8.44 -17.36
CA ALA A 137 11.47 8.25 -18.76
C ALA A 137 11.62 6.78 -19.18
N LEU A 138 12.75 6.15 -18.83
CA LEU A 138 12.99 4.74 -19.11
C LEU A 138 11.97 3.84 -18.39
N LEU A 139 11.63 4.14 -17.14
CA LEU A 139 10.62 3.39 -16.39
C LEU A 139 9.25 3.46 -17.10
N LYS A 140 8.85 4.65 -17.55
CA LYS A 140 7.60 4.85 -18.29
C LYS A 140 7.55 4.04 -19.59
N ILE A 141 8.62 4.06 -20.38
CA ILE A 141 8.71 3.22 -21.59
C ILE A 141 8.55 1.74 -21.25
N LYS A 142 9.21 1.26 -20.18
CA LYS A 142 9.10 -0.15 -19.80
C LYS A 142 7.70 -0.51 -19.29
N GLU A 143 7.03 0.40 -18.59
CA GLU A 143 5.64 0.25 -18.15
C GLU A 143 4.72 0.06 -19.37
N THR A 144 4.79 0.93 -20.38
CA THR A 144 3.98 0.79 -21.61
C THR A 144 4.24 -0.54 -22.33
N ILE A 145 5.50 -0.96 -22.44
CA ILE A 145 5.86 -2.26 -23.04
C ILE A 145 5.25 -3.43 -22.25
N LEU A 146 5.33 -3.40 -20.92
CA LEU A 146 4.84 -4.50 -20.08
C LEU A 146 3.31 -4.59 -20.04
N ASN A 147 2.63 -3.46 -20.21
CA ASN A 147 1.18 -3.41 -20.33
C ASN A 147 0.68 -3.80 -21.74
N GLY A 148 1.58 -4.01 -22.71
CA GLY A 148 1.20 -4.27 -24.11
C GLY A 148 0.69 -3.03 -24.85
N GLU A 149 0.94 -1.84 -24.29
CA GLU A 149 0.45 -0.55 -24.79
C GLU A 149 1.51 0.17 -25.64
N TRP A 150 2.66 -0.45 -25.89
CA TRP A 150 3.80 0.20 -26.55
C TRP A 150 3.48 0.59 -28.00
N ASP A 151 2.94 -0.33 -28.79
CA ASP A 151 2.70 -0.09 -30.22
C ASP A 151 1.65 1.02 -30.38
N ASP A 152 0.53 0.93 -29.66
CA ASP A 152 -0.51 1.97 -29.63
C ASP A 152 0.06 3.33 -29.22
N TRP A 153 0.81 3.39 -28.11
CA TRP A 153 1.43 4.64 -27.64
C TRP A 153 2.44 5.19 -28.67
N TRP A 154 3.24 4.32 -29.30
CA TRP A 154 4.24 4.72 -30.27
C TRP A 154 3.62 5.30 -31.54
N GLU A 155 2.50 4.75 -31.99
CA GLU A 155 1.79 5.23 -33.18
C GLU A 155 1.01 6.51 -32.92
N THR A 156 0.38 6.64 -31.74
CA THR A 156 -0.62 7.70 -31.48
C THR A 156 -0.09 8.84 -30.62
N GLU A 157 0.85 8.59 -29.71
CA GLU A 157 1.17 9.50 -28.61
C GLU A 157 2.66 9.91 -28.55
N ARG A 158 3.55 9.35 -29.39
CA ARG A 158 5.00 9.61 -29.30
C ARG A 158 5.42 11.07 -29.49
N GLU A 159 4.66 11.82 -30.30
CA GLU A 159 4.91 13.24 -30.58
C GLU A 159 4.26 14.16 -29.53
N ARG A 160 3.53 13.59 -28.56
CA ARG A 160 2.85 14.37 -27.53
C ARG A 160 3.86 15.04 -26.63
N ASN A 161 3.76 16.36 -26.54
CA ASN A 161 4.52 17.13 -25.56
C ASN A 161 4.09 16.79 -24.13
N ILE A 162 4.90 15.99 -23.44
CA ILE A 162 4.69 15.66 -22.02
C ILE A 162 5.05 16.89 -21.18
N LYS A 163 4.03 17.57 -20.65
CA LYS A 163 4.22 18.63 -19.66
C LYS A 163 4.45 17.99 -18.28
N ILE A 164 5.66 18.11 -17.76
CA ILE A 164 5.95 17.74 -16.36
C ILE A 164 5.39 18.86 -15.48
N THR A 165 4.24 18.61 -14.85
CA THR A 165 3.69 19.52 -13.84
C THR A 165 4.37 19.28 -12.49
N GLU A 166 4.35 20.28 -11.61
CA GLU A 166 4.78 20.08 -10.24
C GLU A 166 3.97 18.96 -9.58
N PHE A 167 4.67 18.12 -8.80
CA PHE A 167 4.04 17.06 -8.04
C PHE A 167 3.15 17.68 -6.95
N LYS A 168 1.85 17.42 -7.03
CA LYS A 168 0.91 17.75 -5.97
C LYS A 168 0.72 16.50 -5.10
N PRO A 169 1.05 16.55 -3.79
CA PRO A 169 0.83 15.40 -2.94
C PRO A 169 -0.67 15.07 -2.89
N PRO A 170 -1.04 13.77 -2.82
CA PRO A 170 -2.43 13.41 -2.60
C PRO A 170 -2.92 13.99 -1.28
N LEU A 171 -4.20 14.32 -1.20
CA LEU A 171 -4.83 14.73 0.05
C LEU A 171 -5.11 13.49 0.90
N PRO A 172 -4.87 13.54 2.23
CA PRO A 172 -5.14 12.41 3.12
C PRO A 172 -6.65 12.14 3.19
N ALA A 173 -7.03 10.92 3.55
CA ALA A 173 -8.42 10.52 3.75
C ALA A 173 -9.12 11.40 4.80
N SER A 174 -8.39 11.93 5.79
CA SER A 174 -8.93 12.88 6.76
C SER A 174 -9.46 14.16 6.11
N TYR A 175 -8.86 14.63 5.01
CA TYR A 175 -9.34 15.80 4.27
C TYR A 175 -10.76 15.60 3.72
N PHE A 176 -11.07 14.38 3.26
CA PHE A 176 -12.38 14.03 2.72
C PHE A 176 -13.42 13.70 3.80
N ASN A 177 -12.95 13.37 5.01
CA ASN A 177 -13.78 13.03 6.16
C ASN A 177 -13.98 14.21 7.13
N GLN A 178 -13.52 15.41 6.78
CA GLN A 178 -13.88 16.61 7.54
C GLN A 178 -15.38 16.82 7.35
N GLU A 179 -16.15 16.65 8.42
CA GLU A 179 -17.49 17.24 8.49
C GLU A 179 -17.31 18.73 8.16
N THR A 180 -17.92 19.19 7.09
CA THR A 180 -17.99 20.63 6.83
C THR A 180 -18.61 21.25 8.08
N GLU A 181 -17.88 22.15 8.76
CA GLU A 181 -18.39 22.94 9.89
C GLU A 181 -19.63 23.72 9.43
N SER A 182 -20.78 23.06 9.48
CA SER A 182 -21.96 23.39 8.68
C SER A 182 -21.62 23.65 7.21
N SER A 183 -22.10 22.80 6.30
CA SER A 183 -22.54 23.38 5.03
C SER A 183 -23.46 24.54 5.42
N PRO A 184 -23.19 25.81 5.05
CA PRO A 184 -24.11 26.88 5.40
C PRO A 184 -25.49 26.40 4.95
N ILE A 185 -26.51 26.58 5.79
CA ILE A 185 -27.88 26.38 5.35
C ILE A 185 -28.05 27.33 4.17
N VAL A 186 -27.86 26.81 2.96
CA VAL A 186 -28.05 27.61 1.77
C VAL A 186 -29.55 27.61 1.58
N GLU A 187 -30.19 28.70 2.01
CA GLU A 187 -31.56 29.01 1.60
C GLU A 187 -31.53 29.31 0.09
N VAL A 188 -31.47 28.25 -0.72
CA VAL A 188 -31.62 28.33 -2.17
C VAL A 188 -33.07 28.03 -2.53
N THR A 189 -33.71 29.01 -3.16
CA THR A 189 -34.99 28.80 -3.82
C THR A 189 -34.76 27.91 -5.05
N ILE A 190 -35.44 26.75 -5.11
CA ILE A 190 -35.46 25.90 -6.30
C ILE A 190 -36.48 26.52 -7.27
N PRO A 191 -36.07 27.20 -8.37
CA PRO A 191 -37.01 27.95 -9.21
C PRO A 191 -38.05 27.05 -9.88
N ALA A 192 -37.70 25.77 -10.07
CA ALA A 192 -38.60 24.76 -10.59
C ALA A 192 -39.82 24.48 -9.69
N LEU A 193 -39.81 24.88 -8.40
CA LEU A 193 -40.92 24.68 -7.48
C LEU A 193 -41.98 25.79 -7.51
N SER A 194 -41.69 26.95 -8.12
CA SER A 194 -42.59 28.11 -8.18
C SER A 194 -42.71 28.74 -9.58
N GLY A 195 -42.12 28.11 -10.60
CA GLY A 195 -42.12 28.57 -11.99
C GLY A 195 -43.16 27.89 -12.89
N PRO A 196 -43.15 28.22 -14.20
CA PRO A 196 -44.14 27.71 -15.19
C PRO A 196 -44.09 26.18 -15.38
N ASP A 197 -43.04 25.52 -14.92
CA ASP A 197 -42.85 24.07 -15.00
C ASP A 197 -43.18 23.33 -13.69
N GLN A 198 -43.76 24.00 -12.69
CA GLN A 198 -44.04 23.39 -11.38
C GLN A 198 -44.95 22.14 -11.44
N ASP A 199 -45.74 22.01 -12.50
CA ASP A 199 -46.70 20.92 -12.73
C ASP A 199 -46.04 19.70 -13.40
N LYS A 200 -44.75 19.78 -13.77
CA LYS A 200 -44.07 18.71 -14.50
C LYS A 200 -43.77 17.52 -13.56
N PRO A 201 -43.89 16.27 -14.04
CA PRO A 201 -43.67 15.08 -13.21
C PRO A 201 -42.29 15.01 -12.52
N TRP A 202 -41.24 15.55 -13.14
CA TRP A 202 -39.89 15.58 -12.57
C TRP A 202 -39.76 16.56 -11.39
N VAL A 203 -40.61 17.57 -11.29
CA VAL A 203 -40.64 18.52 -10.16
C VAL A 203 -41.13 17.84 -8.89
N GLY A 204 -42.04 16.87 -8.99
CA GLY A 204 -42.48 16.05 -7.85
C GLY A 204 -41.35 15.20 -7.25
N VAL A 205 -40.41 14.75 -8.07
CA VAL A 205 -39.21 14.03 -7.61
C VAL A 205 -38.26 14.99 -6.87
N LEU A 206 -38.04 16.19 -7.41
CA LEU A 206 -37.22 17.21 -6.75
C LEU A 206 -37.79 17.64 -5.40
N ARG A 207 -39.11 17.78 -5.29
CA ARG A 207 -39.79 18.11 -4.02
C ARG A 207 -39.53 17.06 -2.95
N LYS A 208 -39.68 15.77 -3.30
CA LYS A 208 -39.36 14.66 -2.39
C LYS A 208 -37.89 14.65 -1.99
N LEU A 209 -36.96 14.94 -2.90
CA LEU A 209 -35.53 14.99 -2.60
C LEU A 209 -35.17 16.16 -1.68
N SER A 210 -35.84 17.32 -1.81
CA SER A 210 -35.66 18.46 -0.90
C SER A 210 -36.24 18.24 0.50
N GLU A 211 -37.19 17.30 0.65
CA GLU A 211 -37.79 16.93 1.93
C GLU A 211 -36.93 15.92 2.73
N VAL A 212 -35.94 15.27 2.10
CA VAL A 212 -35.07 14.29 2.78
C VAL A 212 -34.01 15.00 3.64
N GLY A 213 -34.43 15.38 4.85
CA GLY A 213 -33.72 15.06 6.10
C GLY A 213 -32.67 16.05 6.63
N TYR A 214 -33.13 16.92 7.54
CA TYR A 214 -32.45 17.11 8.83
C TYR A 214 -33.04 16.09 9.82
N TYR A 215 -32.35 14.97 10.04
CA TYR A 215 -32.53 14.06 11.18
C TYR A 215 -31.16 13.63 11.67
#